data_AF-A0AAU5W8X2-F1
#
_entry.id   AF-A0AAU5W8X2-F1
#
_cell.length_a   1.000
_cell.length_b   1.000
_cell.length_c   1.000
_cell.angle_alpha   90.00
_cell.angle_beta   90.00
_cell.angle_gamma   90.00
#
_symmetry.space_group_name_H-M   'P 1'
#
loop_
_entity.id
_entity.type
_entity.pdbx_description
1 polymer ?
#
loop_
_entity_poly.entity_id
_entity_poly.type
_entity_poly.pdbx_seq_one_letter_code
_entity_poly.pdbx_strand_id
1 'polypeptide(L)'
;MLRTVLLTGFAVTAAGFTANGPASADTTSPGGRTSAADAAGSSARLYKAPLRAGSRRMSRSLLMEQRFAEWSLRSNGIRWQSSGGCSDRERESCTSFDKIRWGSVDGLIDFKKDSGCPLVITGGTERGHAPGRYSHGTGYKIDIVPTACTDARIHRFRHLGTRGDGAELHRSPADAVFARESDHWDITFR
;
A
#
# COMPACT_ATOMS: atom_id res chain seq x y z
N MET A 1 -27.65 25.05 36.65
CA MET A 1 -28.18 23.70 36.92
C MET A 1 -27.07 22.71 36.63
N LEU A 2 -26.40 22.25 37.70
CA LEU A 2 -25.19 21.42 37.64
C LEU A 2 -25.62 19.94 37.70
N ARG A 3 -25.24 19.11 36.73
CA ARG A 3 -25.43 17.65 36.78
C ARG A 3 -24.09 16.94 36.78
N THR A 4 -23.72 16.51 37.98
CA THR A 4 -22.66 15.55 38.29
C THR A 4 -22.98 14.20 37.64
N VAL A 5 -22.03 13.62 36.91
CA VAL A 5 -22.08 12.21 36.48
C VAL A 5 -20.89 11.50 37.12
N LEU A 6 -21.19 10.49 37.94
CA LEU A 6 -20.25 9.63 38.64
C LEU A 6 -19.43 8.78 37.65
N LEU A 7 -18.11 8.74 37.86
CA LEU A 7 -17.23 7.69 37.34
C LEU A 7 -17.34 6.46 38.24
N THR A 8 -17.69 5.30 37.67
CA THR A 8 -17.47 3.99 38.30
C THR A 8 -16.29 3.30 37.63
N GLY A 9 -15.21 3.12 38.38
CA GLY A 9 -14.03 2.38 37.96
C GLY A 9 -14.26 0.86 38.01
N PHE A 10 -13.60 0.14 37.09
CA PHE A 10 -13.44 -1.31 37.17
C PHE A 10 -11.94 -1.65 37.24
N ALA A 11 -11.66 -2.62 38.11
CA ALA A 11 -10.35 -3.00 38.59
C ALA A 11 -9.51 -3.79 37.58
N VAL A 12 -8.19 -3.64 37.73
CA VAL A 12 -7.13 -4.38 37.04
C VAL A 12 -6.92 -5.72 37.76
N THR A 13 -6.85 -6.81 37.00
CA THR A 13 -6.32 -8.10 37.48
C THR A 13 -5.03 -8.44 36.73
N ALA A 14 -3.93 -8.49 37.47
CA ALA A 14 -2.64 -8.99 37.04
C ALA A 14 -2.45 -10.44 37.52
N ALA A 15 -2.08 -11.33 36.62
CA ALA A 15 -1.51 -12.64 36.89
C ALA A 15 -0.29 -12.76 35.97
N GLY A 16 0.89 -13.26 36.34
CA GLY A 16 1.38 -13.94 37.52
C GLY A 16 2.70 -14.53 37.03
N PHE A 17 3.82 -13.98 37.50
CA PHE A 17 5.18 -14.32 37.06
C PHE A 17 5.65 -15.54 37.84
N THR A 18 6.12 -16.60 37.19
CA THR A 18 6.90 -17.65 37.85
C THR A 18 8.24 -17.83 37.12
N ALA A 19 9.30 -17.54 37.86
CA ALA A 19 10.69 -17.80 37.49
C ALA A 19 11.09 -19.16 38.09
N ASN A 20 11.84 -19.96 37.33
CA ASN A 20 12.67 -21.05 37.82
C ASN A 20 13.97 -21.09 36.99
N GLY A 21 15.11 -20.82 37.62
CA GLY A 21 16.43 -21.36 37.24
C GLY A 21 16.85 -22.40 38.30
N PRO A 22 18.13 -22.84 38.41
CA PRO A 22 19.34 -22.44 37.65
C PRO A 22 20.30 -23.63 37.29
N ALA A 23 21.56 -23.29 36.94
CA ALA A 23 22.82 -24.06 36.86
C ALA A 23 23.22 -24.63 35.47
N SER A 24 24.27 -24.09 34.81
CA SER A 24 25.74 -24.35 34.93
C SER A 24 26.13 -25.74 34.37
N ALA A 25 27.20 -26.02 33.61
CA ALA A 25 28.43 -25.38 33.11
C ALA A 25 28.86 -26.19 31.85
N ASP A 26 29.39 -25.56 30.79
CA ASP A 26 30.83 -25.48 30.44
C ASP A 26 31.47 -26.79 29.86
N THR A 27 32.07 -26.72 28.66
CA THR A 27 33.26 -27.48 28.17
C THR A 27 33.53 -27.18 26.66
N THR A 28 34.50 -26.30 26.41
CA THR A 28 35.75 -26.52 25.62
C THR A 28 35.69 -27.36 24.31
N SER A 29 35.77 -26.78 23.10
CA SER A 29 36.98 -26.41 22.29
C SER A 29 37.37 -27.48 21.22
N PRO A 30 38.41 -27.32 20.34
CA PRO A 30 38.28 -26.79 18.97
C PRO A 30 38.92 -27.67 17.86
N GLY A 31 38.73 -27.29 16.59
CA GLY A 31 39.78 -27.44 15.56
C GLY A 31 39.53 -28.42 14.40
N GLY A 32 39.72 -27.93 13.17
CA GLY A 32 39.84 -28.74 11.95
C GLY A 32 40.01 -27.85 10.71
N ARG A 33 41.24 -27.75 10.19
CA ARG A 33 41.68 -26.92 9.05
C ARG A 33 41.70 -27.70 7.73
N THR A 34 41.66 -26.96 6.61
CA THR A 34 42.28 -27.23 5.27
C THR A 34 41.71 -28.42 4.45
N SER A 35 41.69 -28.46 3.11
CA SER A 35 42.21 -27.61 2.02
C SER A 35 41.56 -28.00 0.68
N ALA A 36 41.91 -27.24 -0.36
CA ALA A 36 41.38 -27.18 -1.72
C ALA A 36 41.68 -28.35 -2.69
N ALA A 37 40.97 -28.26 -3.83
CA ALA A 37 41.32 -28.61 -5.22
C ALA A 37 41.06 -30.03 -5.76
N ASP A 38 40.29 -30.09 -6.86
CA ASP A 38 40.59 -30.70 -8.18
C ASP A 38 39.32 -30.56 -9.08
N ALA A 39 39.24 -29.64 -10.06
CA ALA A 39 39.63 -29.76 -11.48
C ALA A 39 38.96 -30.93 -12.22
N ALA A 40 38.45 -30.89 -13.46
CA ALA A 40 38.08 -29.91 -14.49
C ALA A 40 37.33 -30.74 -15.57
N GLY A 41 36.36 -30.16 -16.30
CA GLY A 41 35.64 -30.91 -17.34
C GLY A 41 34.70 -30.04 -18.17
N SER A 42 35.27 -29.26 -19.08
CA SER A 42 34.58 -28.37 -20.02
C SER A 42 33.76 -29.12 -21.08
N SER A 43 32.50 -28.74 -21.23
CA SER A 43 31.83 -28.71 -22.53
C SER A 43 30.95 -27.46 -22.61
N ALA A 44 31.60 -26.34 -22.92
CA ALA A 44 30.94 -25.09 -23.29
C ALA A 44 30.15 -25.31 -24.59
N ARG A 45 28.87 -25.65 -24.47
CA ARG A 45 27.92 -25.52 -25.57
C ARG A 45 27.35 -24.10 -25.49
N LEU A 46 27.83 -23.26 -26.40
CA LEU A 46 27.42 -21.88 -26.61
C LEU A 46 25.91 -21.80 -26.89
N TYR A 47 25.12 -21.43 -25.88
CA TYR A 47 23.85 -20.74 -26.14
C TYR A 47 24.11 -19.25 -25.99
N LYS A 48 24.51 -18.62 -27.10
CA LYS A 48 24.53 -17.18 -27.24
C LYS A 48 23.08 -16.69 -27.31
N ALA A 49 22.41 -16.60 -26.16
CA ALA A 49 21.16 -15.86 -26.05
C ALA A 49 21.49 -14.36 -25.91
N PRO A 50 20.91 -13.47 -26.72
CA PRO A 50 21.27 -12.07 -26.73
C PRO A 50 20.76 -11.39 -25.45
N LEU A 51 21.55 -10.44 -24.95
CA LEU A 51 21.09 -9.44 -23.99
C LEU A 51 19.90 -8.66 -24.57
N ARG A 52 18.78 -8.59 -23.85
CA ARG A 52 17.84 -7.47 -23.98
C ARG A 52 17.57 -6.89 -22.60
N ALA A 53 18.31 -5.85 -22.29
CA ALA A 53 17.88 -4.83 -21.34
C ALA A 53 16.53 -4.26 -21.83
N GLY A 54 15.55 -4.26 -20.94
CA GLY A 54 14.21 -3.75 -21.19
C GLY A 54 13.16 -4.55 -20.46
N SER A 55 13.04 -4.36 -19.14
CA SER A 55 11.79 -4.69 -18.45
C SER A 55 10.66 -3.97 -19.19
N ARG A 56 9.76 -4.70 -19.86
CA ARG A 56 8.57 -4.09 -20.45
C ARG A 56 7.76 -3.54 -19.28
N ARG A 57 7.77 -2.22 -19.09
CA ARG A 57 6.83 -1.57 -18.16
C ARG A 57 5.43 -2.06 -18.54
N MET A 58 4.72 -2.61 -17.56
CA MET A 58 3.34 -3.04 -17.75
C MET A 58 2.50 -1.87 -18.27
N SER A 59 1.55 -2.16 -19.16
CA SER A 59 0.67 -1.11 -19.68
C SER A 59 -0.08 -0.44 -18.53
N ARG A 60 -0.13 0.90 -18.50
CA ARG A 60 -0.94 1.65 -17.54
C ARG A 60 -2.42 1.27 -17.59
N SER A 61 -2.91 0.83 -18.75
CA SER A 61 -4.30 0.41 -18.94
C SER A 61 -4.60 -1.03 -18.51
N LEU A 62 -3.58 -1.83 -18.19
CA LEU A 62 -3.74 -3.23 -17.77
C LEU A 62 -4.64 -3.30 -16.53
N LEU A 63 -5.69 -4.10 -16.60
CA LEU A 63 -6.55 -4.41 -15.45
C LEU A 63 -5.89 -5.53 -14.65
N MET A 64 -5.85 -5.37 -13.34
CA MET A 64 -5.20 -6.32 -12.44
C MET A 64 -6.20 -7.14 -11.67
N GLU A 65 -5.79 -8.35 -11.33
CA GLU A 65 -6.45 -9.16 -10.32
C GLU A 65 -6.15 -8.62 -8.92
N GLN A 66 -7.11 -8.80 -8.00
CA GLN A 66 -7.02 -8.38 -6.60
C GLN A 66 -5.66 -8.68 -5.97
N ARG A 67 -5.23 -9.95 -5.98
CA ARG A 67 -4.04 -10.40 -5.25
C ARG A 67 -2.75 -9.76 -5.77
N PHE A 68 -2.67 -9.50 -7.07
CA PHE A 68 -1.48 -8.87 -7.65
C PHE A 68 -1.40 -7.39 -7.30
N ALA A 69 -2.53 -6.69 -7.30
CA ALA A 69 -2.60 -5.30 -6.83
C ALA A 69 -2.22 -5.19 -5.35
N GLU A 70 -2.80 -6.04 -4.50
CA GLU A 70 -2.48 -6.14 -3.07
C GLU A 70 -0.98 -6.39 -2.82
N TRP A 71 -0.40 -7.36 -3.53
CA TRP A 71 1.03 -7.65 -3.43
C TRP A 71 1.88 -6.45 -3.82
N SER A 72 1.53 -5.77 -4.91
CA SER A 72 2.26 -4.60 -5.40
C SER A 72 2.23 -3.45 -4.38
N LEU A 73 1.05 -3.19 -3.80
CA LEU A 73 0.84 -2.15 -2.79
C LEU A 73 1.59 -2.47 -1.48
N ARG A 74 1.44 -3.69 -0.93
CA ARG A 74 2.11 -4.09 0.32
C ARG A 74 3.63 -4.06 0.18
N SER A 75 4.16 -4.56 -0.93
CA SER A 75 5.60 -4.57 -1.21
C SER A 75 6.20 -3.15 -1.27
N ASN A 76 5.38 -2.13 -1.49
CA ASN A 76 5.78 -0.71 -1.49
C ASN A 76 5.34 0.04 -0.22
N GLY A 77 4.96 -0.68 0.85
CA GLY A 77 4.62 -0.09 2.14
C GLY A 77 3.31 0.71 2.14
N ILE A 78 2.41 0.43 1.18
CA ILE A 78 1.06 1.01 1.13
C ILE A 78 0.10 0.02 1.79
N ARG A 79 -0.68 0.52 2.75
CA ARG A 79 -1.68 -0.27 3.47
C ARG A 79 -3.08 0.06 2.94
N TRP A 80 -4.06 -0.73 3.33
CA TRP A 80 -5.47 -0.43 3.09
C TRP A 80 -6.33 -0.90 4.26
N GLN A 81 -7.54 -0.36 4.33
CA GLN A 81 -8.57 -0.73 5.28
C GLN A 81 -9.89 -0.84 4.55
N SER A 82 -10.60 -1.95 4.77
CA SER A 82 -11.99 -2.14 4.33
C SER A 82 -12.89 -2.15 5.56
N SER A 83 -13.94 -1.33 5.55
CA SER A 83 -14.94 -1.29 6.62
C SER A 83 -15.70 -2.61 6.75
N GLY A 84 -15.96 -3.28 5.62
CA GLY A 84 -16.58 -4.61 5.55
C GLY A 84 -15.62 -5.78 5.73
N GLY A 85 -14.30 -5.54 5.88
CA GLY A 85 -13.30 -6.61 6.03
C GLY A 85 -13.18 -7.52 4.81
N CYS A 86 -13.45 -7.00 3.62
CA CYS A 86 -13.58 -7.78 2.38
C CYS A 86 -13.00 -7.05 1.17
N SER A 87 -12.87 -7.77 0.05
CA SER A 87 -12.35 -7.26 -1.23
C SER A 87 -13.28 -7.51 -2.43
N ASP A 88 -14.54 -7.86 -2.15
CA ASP A 88 -15.56 -8.08 -3.18
C ASP A 88 -15.96 -6.73 -3.81
N ARG A 89 -15.67 -6.57 -5.10
CA ARG A 89 -15.95 -5.36 -5.86
C ARG A 89 -17.45 -5.04 -5.93
N GLU A 90 -18.32 -6.03 -5.81
CA GLU A 90 -19.77 -5.82 -5.91
C GLU A 90 -20.38 -5.29 -4.61
N ARG A 91 -19.58 -5.12 -3.55
CA ARG A 91 -20.01 -4.67 -2.22
C ARG A 91 -19.37 -3.34 -1.83
N GLU A 92 -20.21 -2.36 -1.54
CA GLU A 92 -19.81 -0.98 -1.25
C GLU A 92 -18.98 -0.82 0.04
N SER A 93 -19.08 -1.77 0.98
CA SER A 93 -18.27 -1.76 2.21
C SER A 93 -16.90 -2.42 2.05
N CYS A 94 -16.64 -3.08 0.92
CA CYS A 94 -15.33 -3.67 0.65
C CYS A 94 -14.36 -2.62 0.12
N THR A 95 -13.06 -2.84 0.31
CA THR A 95 -12.04 -2.14 -0.47
C THR A 95 -11.51 -3.12 -1.50
N SER A 96 -11.93 -2.96 -2.75
CA SER A 96 -11.57 -3.88 -3.82
C SER A 96 -10.55 -3.26 -4.76
N PHE A 97 -9.60 -4.06 -5.19
CA PHE A 97 -8.64 -3.77 -6.25
C PHE A 97 -8.88 -4.64 -7.50
N ASP A 98 -9.96 -5.42 -7.52
CA ASP A 98 -10.28 -6.24 -8.69
C ASP A 98 -10.56 -5.36 -9.92
N LYS A 99 -9.86 -5.63 -11.03
CA LYS A 99 -9.85 -4.81 -12.24
C LYS A 99 -9.45 -3.35 -11.99
N ILE A 100 -8.64 -3.08 -10.97
CA ILE A 100 -7.95 -1.79 -10.89
C ILE A 100 -6.89 -1.69 -11.99
N ARG A 101 -6.59 -0.49 -12.47
CA ARG A 101 -5.57 -0.30 -13.50
C ARG A 101 -4.17 -0.30 -12.91
N TRP A 102 -3.23 -0.93 -13.59
CA TRP A 102 -1.81 -0.85 -13.24
C TRP A 102 -1.34 0.60 -13.14
N GLY A 103 -1.76 1.48 -14.04
CA GLY A 103 -1.39 2.90 -14.00
C GLY A 103 -1.82 3.63 -12.73
N SER A 104 -2.90 3.19 -12.08
CA SER A 104 -3.38 3.74 -10.81
C SER A 104 -2.53 3.24 -9.64
N VAL A 105 -2.22 1.94 -9.59
CA VAL A 105 -1.35 1.38 -8.55
C VAL A 105 0.08 1.89 -8.69
N ASP A 106 0.65 1.90 -9.89
CA ASP A 106 1.98 2.43 -10.19
C ASP A 106 2.05 3.93 -9.84
N GLY A 107 1.03 4.71 -10.20
CA GLY A 107 0.93 6.13 -9.85
C GLY A 107 0.87 6.39 -8.35
N LEU A 108 0.14 5.56 -7.59
CA LEU A 108 0.09 5.66 -6.13
C LEU A 108 1.42 5.26 -5.48
N ILE A 109 2.11 4.25 -6.04
CA ILE A 109 3.46 3.86 -5.62
C ILE A 109 4.45 5.00 -5.85
N ASP A 110 4.39 5.65 -7.01
CA ASP A 110 5.22 6.82 -7.30
C ASP A 110 4.92 7.97 -6.34
N PHE A 111 3.64 8.26 -6.06
CA PHE A 111 3.26 9.23 -5.05
C PHE A 111 3.76 8.86 -3.64
N LYS A 112 3.71 7.59 -3.24
CA LYS A 112 4.26 7.10 -1.97
C LYS A 112 5.75 7.37 -1.86
N LYS A 113 6.51 7.09 -2.92
CA LYS A 113 7.97 7.28 -2.96
C LYS A 113 8.34 8.76 -2.94
N ASP A 114 7.67 9.58 -3.74
CA ASP A 114 7.91 11.02 -3.85
C ASP A 114 7.50 11.78 -2.59
N SER A 115 6.34 11.44 -2.00
CA SER A 115 5.85 12.12 -0.80
C SER A 115 6.55 11.67 0.49
N GLY A 116 7.01 10.42 0.54
CA GLY A 116 7.43 9.75 1.77
C GLY A 116 6.29 9.43 2.75
N CYS A 117 5.07 9.94 2.51
CA CYS A 117 3.97 9.87 3.46
C CYS A 117 3.47 8.44 3.66
N PRO A 118 3.13 8.00 4.88
CA PRO A 118 2.35 6.79 5.08
C PRO A 118 1.04 6.89 4.31
N LEU A 119 0.69 5.84 3.55
CA LEU A 119 -0.56 5.79 2.80
C LEU A 119 -1.41 4.62 3.28
N VAL A 120 -2.70 4.91 3.52
CA VAL A 120 -3.73 3.93 3.80
C VAL A 120 -4.86 4.16 2.79
N ILE A 121 -5.14 3.15 1.97
CA ILE A 121 -6.24 3.16 1.00
C ILE A 121 -7.54 2.78 1.72
N THR A 122 -8.62 3.49 1.41
CA THR A 122 -9.97 3.21 1.94
C THR A 122 -10.95 2.77 0.86
N GLY A 123 -10.68 3.10 -0.39
CA GLY A 123 -11.54 2.79 -1.52
C GLY A 123 -10.73 2.51 -2.79
N GLY A 124 -11.25 1.64 -3.63
CA GLY A 124 -10.61 1.21 -4.86
C GLY A 124 -11.63 1.13 -5.99
N THR A 125 -12.19 -0.06 -6.18
CA THR A 125 -12.96 -0.38 -7.37
C THR A 125 -14.36 -0.87 -7.09
N GLU A 126 -14.70 -1.00 -5.81
CA GLU A 126 -16.02 -1.36 -5.31
C GLU A 126 -17.16 -0.52 -5.90
N ARG A 127 -18.38 -1.03 -5.85
CA ARG A 127 -19.60 -0.26 -6.21
C ARG A 127 -19.89 0.80 -5.14
N GLY A 128 -20.84 1.69 -5.42
CA GLY A 128 -21.23 2.81 -4.55
C GLY A 128 -20.67 4.16 -5.01
N HIS A 129 -19.70 4.15 -5.93
CA HIS A 129 -19.09 5.35 -6.51
C HIS A 129 -19.78 5.85 -7.78
N ALA A 130 -19.65 7.14 -8.07
CA ALA A 130 -20.19 7.73 -9.30
C ALA A 130 -19.57 7.08 -10.56
N PRO A 131 -20.39 6.75 -11.58
CA PRO A 131 -19.90 6.14 -12.80
C PRO A 131 -19.17 7.17 -13.68
N GLY A 132 -18.38 6.67 -14.64
CA GLY A 132 -17.72 7.52 -15.63
C GLY A 132 -16.50 6.87 -16.24
N ARG A 133 -15.94 7.51 -17.28
CA ARG A 133 -14.74 7.03 -17.98
C ARG A 133 -13.52 6.90 -17.08
N TYR A 134 -13.37 7.84 -16.14
CA TYR A 134 -12.29 7.89 -15.15
C TYR A 134 -12.89 7.81 -13.74
N SER A 135 -13.25 6.60 -13.33
CA SER A 135 -14.00 6.30 -12.10
C SER A 135 -13.36 5.15 -11.32
N HIS A 136 -13.79 4.96 -10.07
CA HIS A 136 -13.52 3.75 -9.28
C HIS A 136 -13.96 2.48 -10.04
N GLY A 137 -15.19 2.54 -10.57
CA GLY A 137 -15.80 1.55 -11.47
C GLY A 137 -14.93 1.12 -12.67
N THR A 138 -14.02 1.97 -13.11
CA THR A 138 -13.15 1.72 -14.27
C THR A 138 -11.67 1.60 -13.92
N GLY A 139 -11.36 1.53 -12.61
CA GLY A 139 -10.02 1.27 -12.08
C GLY A 139 -9.07 2.47 -12.13
N TYR A 140 -9.59 3.68 -12.36
CA TYR A 140 -8.79 4.90 -12.50
C TYR A 140 -8.63 5.70 -11.21
N LYS A 141 -9.40 5.37 -10.17
CA LYS A 141 -9.41 6.09 -8.90
C LYS A 141 -9.02 5.21 -7.73
N ILE A 142 -8.41 5.83 -6.72
CA ILE A 142 -8.08 5.23 -5.42
C ILE A 142 -8.34 6.28 -4.35
N ASP A 143 -9.02 5.88 -3.28
CA ASP A 143 -9.25 6.75 -2.12
C ASP A 143 -8.21 6.48 -1.04
N ILE A 144 -7.63 7.55 -0.47
CA ILE A 144 -6.71 7.43 0.65
C ILE A 144 -7.15 8.24 1.86
N VAL A 145 -6.73 7.79 3.03
CA VAL A 145 -6.89 8.52 4.30
C VAL A 145 -6.15 9.87 4.22
N PRO A 146 -6.80 10.97 4.61
CA PRO A 146 -6.14 12.25 4.77
C PRO A 146 -5.34 12.25 6.06
N THR A 147 -4.12 12.76 5.97
CA THR A 147 -3.20 12.88 7.10
C THR A 147 -2.50 14.23 6.97
N ALA A 148 -1.95 14.75 8.06
CA ALA A 148 -1.16 15.98 8.00
C ALA A 148 -0.02 15.88 6.94
N CYS A 149 0.56 14.70 6.73
CA CYS A 149 1.59 14.50 5.71
C CYS A 149 1.02 14.57 4.29
N THR A 150 -0.02 13.79 4.00
CA THR A 150 -0.62 13.73 2.66
C THR A 150 -1.23 15.08 2.29
N ASP A 151 -1.92 15.73 3.21
CA ASP A 151 -2.49 17.06 3.03
C ASP A 151 -1.39 18.07 2.71
N ALA A 152 -0.32 18.13 3.53
CA ALA A 152 0.78 19.07 3.29
C ALA A 152 1.50 18.82 1.96
N ARG A 153 1.61 17.57 1.50
CA ARG A 153 2.18 17.26 0.18
C ARG A 153 1.27 17.71 -0.95
N ILE A 154 -0.01 17.34 -0.89
CA ILE A 154 -0.97 17.57 -1.96
C ILE A 154 -1.28 19.07 -2.12
N HIS A 155 -1.35 19.84 -1.04
CA HIS A 155 -1.55 21.30 -1.14
C HIS A 155 -0.40 22.05 -1.82
N ARG A 156 0.79 21.44 -1.98
CA ARG A 156 1.90 22.02 -2.77
C ARG A 156 1.75 21.80 -4.27
N PHE A 157 0.84 20.93 -4.68
CA PHE A 157 0.54 20.70 -6.09
C PHE A 157 -0.28 21.85 -6.68
N ARG A 158 -0.37 21.91 -8.01
CA ARG A 158 -1.10 22.97 -8.70
C ARG A 158 -2.58 22.88 -8.36
N HIS A 159 -3.10 23.88 -7.65
CA HIS A 159 -4.53 23.99 -7.38
C HIS A 159 -5.30 24.25 -8.68
N LEU A 160 -6.42 23.54 -8.88
CA LEU A 160 -7.26 23.63 -10.08
C LEU A 160 -8.60 24.33 -9.81
N GLY A 161 -8.88 24.70 -8.56
CA GLY A 161 -10.17 25.22 -8.11
C GLY A 161 -10.95 24.17 -7.30
N THR A 162 -12.25 24.41 -7.18
CA THR A 162 -13.18 23.59 -6.38
C THR A 162 -14.24 22.98 -7.29
N ARG A 163 -14.51 21.69 -7.14
CA ARG A 163 -15.59 20.98 -7.86
C ARG A 163 -16.95 21.38 -7.28
N GLY A 164 -18.04 21.15 -8.03
CA GLY A 164 -19.40 21.57 -7.62
C GLY A 164 -19.92 20.98 -6.30
N ASP A 165 -19.30 19.92 -5.79
CA ASP A 165 -19.57 19.31 -4.49
C ASP A 165 -18.71 19.89 -3.34
N GLY A 166 -17.90 20.91 -3.62
CA GLY A 166 -17.01 21.54 -2.64
C GLY A 166 -15.62 20.92 -2.55
N ALA A 167 -15.31 19.87 -3.32
CA ALA A 167 -14.00 19.23 -3.25
C ALA A 167 -12.91 20.10 -3.89
N GLU A 168 -11.88 20.45 -3.11
CA GLU A 168 -10.70 21.16 -3.62
C GLU A 168 -9.87 20.24 -4.51
N LEU A 169 -9.47 20.75 -5.68
CA LEU A 169 -8.75 19.97 -6.69
C LEU A 169 -7.29 20.39 -6.78
N HIS A 170 -6.39 19.41 -6.75
CA HIS A 170 -4.95 19.59 -6.90
C HIS A 170 -4.39 18.65 -7.96
N ARG A 171 -3.39 19.11 -8.73
CA ARG A 171 -2.75 18.32 -9.80
C ARG A 171 -1.27 18.17 -9.56
N SER A 172 -0.81 16.93 -9.44
CA SER A 172 0.63 16.64 -9.31
C SER A 172 1.37 16.89 -10.63
N PRO A 173 2.71 17.01 -10.59
CA PRO A 173 3.53 17.08 -11.81
C PRO A 173 3.37 15.87 -12.75
N ALA A 174 2.92 14.72 -12.23
CA ALA A 174 2.65 13.50 -13.00
C ALA A 174 1.18 13.40 -13.47
N ASP A 175 0.45 14.52 -13.49
CA ASP A 175 -0.94 14.65 -13.96
C ASP A 175 -2.02 13.87 -13.19
N ALA A 176 -1.69 13.28 -12.05
CA ALA A 176 -2.69 12.78 -11.12
C ALA A 176 -3.49 13.94 -10.52
N VAL A 177 -4.81 13.77 -10.41
CA VAL A 177 -5.73 14.76 -9.84
C VAL A 177 -6.23 14.26 -8.50
N PHE A 178 -6.08 15.08 -7.48
CA PHE A 178 -6.47 14.81 -6.10
C PHE A 178 -7.68 15.69 -5.79
N ALA A 179 -8.78 15.10 -5.36
CA ALA A 179 -9.96 15.81 -4.89
C ALA A 179 -10.09 15.62 -3.38
N ARG A 180 -10.16 16.73 -2.64
CA ARG A 180 -10.37 16.69 -1.19
C ARG A 180 -11.85 16.48 -0.90
N GLU A 181 -12.24 15.24 -0.66
CA GLU A 181 -13.57 14.91 -0.16
C GLU A 181 -13.55 14.94 1.38
N SER A 182 -14.72 14.87 2.02
CA SER A 182 -14.87 15.13 3.47
C SER A 182 -13.93 14.29 4.34
N ASP A 183 -13.82 12.99 4.05
CA ASP A 183 -13.13 12.00 4.88
C ASP A 183 -11.98 11.30 4.14
N HIS A 184 -11.76 11.59 2.85
CA HIS A 184 -10.72 10.98 2.03
C HIS A 184 -10.17 11.93 0.96
N TRP A 185 -9.10 11.50 0.31
CA TRP A 185 -8.66 12.04 -0.97
C TRP A 185 -9.05 11.07 -2.08
N ASP A 186 -9.90 11.50 -3.01
CA ASP A 186 -10.19 10.78 -4.26
C ASP A 186 -9.09 11.13 -5.28
N ILE A 187 -8.27 10.14 -5.63
CA ILE A 187 -7.13 10.34 -6.53
C ILE A 187 -7.40 9.69 -7.87
N THR A 188 -7.47 10.49 -8.93
CA THR A 188 -7.62 10.03 -10.30
C THR A 188 -6.27 9.98 -11.02
N PHE A 189 -5.92 8.80 -11.53
CA PHE A 189 -4.78 8.58 -12.43
C PHE A 189 -5.29 8.43 -13.86
N ARG A 190 -4.61 8.99 -14.87
CA ARG A 190 -5.01 8.87 -16.29
C ARG A 190 -3.94 8.24 -17.16
#